data_AF-A0ABC9GXV8-F1
#
_entry.id   AF-A0ABC9GXV8-F1
#
_cell.length_a   1.000
_cell.length_b   1.000
_cell.length_c   1.000
_cell.angle_alpha   90.00
_cell.angle_beta   90.00
_cell.angle_gamma   90.00
#
_symmetry.space_group_name_H-M   'P 1'
#
loop_
_entity.id
_entity.type
_entity.pdbx_description
1 polymer ?
#
loop_
_entity_poly.entity_id
_entity_poly.type
_entity_poly.pdbx_seq_one_letter_code
_entity_poly.pdbx_strand_id
1 'polypeptide(L)'
;MAMATVKLSSPATGLLAGGRTRRSAPARRATVIRAAAGSYSDELVSTAKSVASPGRGILAIDESNATCGKRLSSIGLDNTEANRQAYRQLLLTTAGLGEYISGAILFEETLYQSTTDGKKFVDCLKDQNIMPGIKVDKGLVPLPGSNNESWCQGLDGLASRCAEYYKQGARFAKWFVHTLTVHVSTNLTVISFPKLLTCYGILTFSRRTVVSIPCGPSALAVKEAAWGLARYASIAQDNGLVPIVEPEILLDGDHGIERTLEVAEKVWSEVFFYLAQNNVLFEGILLKPSMVTPGAEHKEKASPEAIAEHTLTMLRRRVPPAVPGIMVLSSLLEQIMSLQNRIKKFYNLISSAVPFWWAVRGGGDSKPERDEPVSKPLACVFLLCPGSPELGAEDMAGAP
;
A
#
# COMPACT_ATOMS: atom_id res chain seq x y z
N MET A 1 -24.03 63.35 -7.33
CA MET A 1 -25.12 63.02 -6.39
C MET A 1 -24.59 62.03 -5.37
N ALA A 2 -24.50 62.46 -4.12
CA ALA A 2 -24.02 61.67 -2.99
C ALA A 2 -25.15 60.75 -2.48
N MET A 3 -24.84 59.48 -2.20
CA MET A 3 -25.77 58.60 -1.50
C MET A 3 -25.55 58.72 0.01
N ALA A 4 -26.56 59.28 0.67
CA ALA A 4 -26.63 59.48 2.11
C ALA A 4 -27.15 58.21 2.82
N THR A 5 -26.49 57.88 3.92
CA THR A 5 -26.85 56.79 4.84
C THR A 5 -28.05 57.19 5.69
N VAL A 6 -29.11 56.38 5.70
CA VAL A 6 -30.30 56.58 6.54
C VAL A 6 -30.03 56.09 7.96
N LYS A 7 -30.15 56.99 8.95
CA LYS A 7 -30.20 56.66 10.38
C LYS A 7 -31.65 56.42 10.78
N LEU A 8 -31.95 55.23 11.31
CA LEU A 8 -33.17 54.95 12.06
C LEU A 8 -32.86 55.03 13.56
N SER A 9 -33.46 56.00 14.24
CA SER A 9 -33.43 56.14 15.70
C SER A 9 -34.55 55.32 16.34
N SER A 10 -34.22 54.49 17.32
CA SER A 10 -35.19 53.76 18.16
C SER A 10 -35.43 54.50 19.48
N PRO A 11 -36.63 54.46 20.08
CA PRO A 11 -36.94 55.23 21.27
C PRO A 11 -36.34 54.60 22.54
N ALA A 12 -36.01 55.48 23.47
CA ALA A 12 -35.51 55.14 24.80
C ALA A 12 -36.63 54.52 25.66
N THR A 13 -36.33 53.41 26.33
CA THR A 13 -37.10 52.97 27.50
C THR A 13 -36.13 52.30 28.47
N GLY A 14 -36.16 52.76 29.73
CA GLY A 14 -35.13 52.53 30.72
C GLY A 14 -35.20 51.19 31.48
N LEU A 15 -34.41 51.19 32.56
CA LEU A 15 -34.31 50.20 33.65
C LEU A 15 -33.44 48.95 33.40
N LEU A 16 -32.18 49.03 33.85
CA LEU A 16 -31.68 48.43 35.10
C LEU A 16 -30.15 48.24 35.00
N ALA A 17 -29.43 48.89 35.91
CA ALA A 17 -27.98 48.78 36.03
C ALA A 17 -27.58 47.38 36.54
N GLY A 18 -27.24 46.49 35.61
CA GLY A 18 -26.52 45.24 35.90
C GLY A 18 -25.16 45.30 35.23
N GLY A 19 -24.09 45.48 36.02
CA GLY A 19 -22.71 45.47 35.53
C GLY A 19 -22.35 44.12 34.93
N ARG A 20 -22.42 43.99 33.60
CA ARG A 20 -21.78 42.90 32.84
C ARG A 20 -20.48 43.42 32.25
N THR A 21 -19.37 42.98 32.83
CA THR A 21 -18.06 43.06 32.17
C THR A 21 -18.14 42.29 30.85
N ARG A 22 -18.07 43.00 29.73
CA ARG A 22 -17.84 42.40 28.41
C ARG A 22 -16.45 41.76 28.45
N ARG A 23 -16.38 40.45 28.69
CA ARG A 23 -15.18 39.67 28.36
C ARG A 23 -14.97 39.79 26.86
N SER A 24 -13.89 40.44 26.44
CA SER A 24 -13.42 40.38 25.06
C SER A 24 -13.17 38.91 24.72
N ALA A 25 -13.73 38.45 23.60
CA ALA A 25 -13.37 37.15 23.07
C ALA A 25 -11.85 37.15 22.80
N PRO A 26 -11.11 36.11 23.20
CA PRO A 26 -9.69 36.07 22.93
C PRO A 26 -9.49 36.09 21.42
N ALA A 27 -8.64 36.98 20.92
CA ALA A 27 -8.25 36.99 19.53
C ALA A 27 -7.75 35.59 19.15
N ARG A 28 -8.36 34.97 18.14
CA ARG A 28 -7.87 33.69 17.59
C ARG A 28 -6.45 33.93 17.11
N ARG A 29 -5.46 33.44 17.87
CA ARG A 29 -4.06 33.44 17.46
C ARG A 29 -4.02 32.64 16.16
N ALA A 30 -3.66 33.29 15.05
CA ALA A 30 -3.41 32.58 13.82
C ALA A 30 -2.32 31.55 14.11
N THR A 31 -2.66 30.26 14.06
CA THR A 31 -1.67 29.19 14.11
C THR A 31 -0.85 29.34 12.84
N VAL A 32 0.35 29.92 12.96
CA VAL A 32 1.33 29.89 11.88
C VAL A 32 1.79 28.44 11.78
N ILE A 33 1.21 27.69 10.84
CA ILE A 33 1.72 26.38 10.46
C ILE A 33 3.03 26.62 9.73
N ARG A 34 4.15 26.52 10.45
CA ARG A 34 5.47 26.48 9.82
C ARG A 34 5.65 25.09 9.24
N ALA A 35 5.63 24.98 7.91
CA ALA A 35 6.12 23.78 7.22
C ALA A 35 7.64 23.73 7.41
N ALA A 36 8.11 23.10 8.49
CA ALA A 36 9.52 22.74 8.60
C ALA A 36 9.71 21.43 7.84
N ALA A 37 10.63 21.41 6.88
CA ALA A 37 11.11 20.16 6.30
C ALA A 37 11.71 19.31 7.44
N GLY A 38 11.26 18.06 7.57
CA GLY A 38 11.81 17.13 8.55
C GLY A 38 13.28 16.85 8.25
N SER A 39 14.04 16.41 9.25
CA SER A 39 15.48 16.13 9.11
C SER A 39 15.81 15.11 8.02
N TYR A 40 14.84 14.29 7.61
CA TYR A 40 14.98 13.25 6.58
C TYR A 40 14.33 13.61 5.24
N SER A 41 13.76 14.81 5.05
CA SER A 41 12.95 15.11 3.85
C SER A 41 13.64 14.77 2.53
N ASP A 42 14.89 15.19 2.33
CA ASP A 42 15.63 14.91 1.09
C ASP A 42 15.95 13.42 0.92
N GLU A 43 16.32 12.73 2.02
CA GLU A 43 16.59 11.29 2.02
C GLU A 43 15.33 10.48 1.70
N LEU A 44 14.18 10.87 2.24
CA LEU A 44 12.88 10.23 1.98
C LEU A 44 12.51 10.36 0.50
N VAL A 45 12.66 11.55 -0.08
CA VAL A 45 12.37 11.78 -1.51
C VAL A 45 13.32 10.98 -2.40
N SER A 46 14.62 10.95 -2.06
CA SER A 46 15.63 10.16 -2.78
C SER A 46 15.33 8.66 -2.71
N THR A 47 14.99 8.16 -1.53
CA THR A 47 14.66 6.76 -1.28
C THR A 47 13.40 6.36 -2.04
N ALA A 48 12.33 7.15 -1.96
CA ALA A 48 11.06 6.85 -2.63
C ALA A 48 11.24 6.78 -4.16
N LYS A 49 12.01 7.71 -4.75
CA LYS A 49 12.36 7.68 -6.18
C LYS A 49 13.21 6.47 -6.55
N SER A 50 14.16 6.09 -5.70
CA SER A 50 15.04 4.93 -5.93
C SER A 50 14.26 3.62 -5.91
N VAL A 51 13.33 3.46 -4.96
CA VAL A 51 12.43 2.31 -4.89
C VAL A 51 11.45 2.31 -6.06
N ALA A 52 10.96 3.48 -6.49
CA ALA A 52 10.08 3.64 -7.67
C ALA A 52 10.82 3.71 -9.02
N SER A 53 12.07 3.25 -9.09
CA SER A 53 12.85 3.31 -10.32
C SER A 53 12.19 2.51 -11.46
N PRO A 54 12.16 3.03 -12.71
CA PRO A 54 11.58 2.32 -13.85
C PRO A 54 12.18 0.92 -14.05
N GLY A 55 11.33 -0.05 -14.37
CA GLY A 55 11.74 -1.43 -14.68
C GLY A 55 11.99 -2.31 -13.46
N ARG A 56 11.91 -1.77 -12.23
CA ARG A 56 12.10 -2.55 -10.99
C ARG A 56 10.89 -2.49 -10.06
N GLY A 57 10.63 -3.55 -9.30
CA GLY A 57 9.52 -3.65 -8.36
C GLY A 57 9.94 -3.92 -6.92
N ILE A 58 8.95 -4.19 -6.07
CA ILE A 58 9.19 -4.55 -4.67
C ILE A 58 8.93 -6.05 -4.47
N LEU A 59 9.88 -6.74 -3.83
CA LEU A 59 9.70 -8.10 -3.33
C LEU A 59 9.07 -8.05 -1.92
N ALA A 60 7.83 -8.52 -1.78
CA ALA A 60 7.14 -8.58 -0.49
C ALA A 60 7.30 -9.98 0.13
N ILE A 61 8.19 -10.10 1.12
CA ILE A 61 8.49 -11.34 1.86
C ILE A 61 8.32 -11.15 3.37
N ASP A 62 7.41 -10.26 3.73
CA ASP A 62 7.11 -9.81 5.08
C ASP A 62 6.02 -10.65 5.76
N GLU A 63 5.91 -11.93 5.38
CA GLU A 63 5.00 -12.83 6.04
C GLU A 63 5.37 -13.01 7.50
N SER A 64 4.38 -12.89 8.40
CA SER A 64 4.57 -13.29 9.79
C SER A 64 4.94 -14.77 9.88
N ASN A 65 5.56 -15.17 10.99
CA ASN A 65 5.94 -16.57 11.25
C ASN A 65 4.76 -17.54 11.08
N ALA A 66 3.54 -17.14 11.48
CA ALA A 66 2.33 -17.95 11.27
C ALA A 66 1.95 -18.07 9.79
N THR A 67 2.05 -16.99 9.02
CA THR A 67 1.71 -16.98 7.58
C THR A 67 2.75 -17.75 6.77
N CYS A 68 4.04 -17.55 7.07
CA CYS A 68 5.13 -18.32 6.49
C CYS A 68 4.98 -19.81 6.82
N GLY A 69 4.59 -20.15 8.06
CA GLY A 69 4.34 -21.53 8.46
C GLY A 69 3.30 -22.22 7.59
N LYS A 70 2.18 -21.56 7.27
CA LYS A 70 1.17 -22.11 6.35
C LYS A 70 1.74 -22.42 4.95
N ARG A 71 2.61 -21.54 4.43
CA ARG A 71 3.29 -21.77 3.14
C ARG A 71 4.23 -22.98 3.22
N LEU A 72 5.05 -23.06 4.28
CA LEU A 72 5.97 -24.19 4.50
C LEU A 72 5.20 -25.52 4.64
N SER A 73 4.12 -25.54 5.41
CA SER A 73 3.31 -26.75 5.57
C SER A 73 2.68 -27.23 4.27
N SER A 74 2.33 -26.32 3.35
CA SER A 74 1.76 -26.69 2.04
C SER A 74 2.73 -27.49 1.16
N ILE A 75 4.04 -27.40 1.43
CA ILE A 75 5.11 -28.15 0.75
C ILE A 75 5.76 -29.21 1.66
N GLY A 76 5.12 -29.55 2.78
CA GLY A 76 5.59 -30.59 3.69
C GLY A 76 6.77 -30.20 4.59
N LEU A 77 7.04 -28.90 4.77
CA LEU A 77 8.09 -28.40 5.67
C LEU A 77 7.52 -27.89 7.00
N ASP A 78 8.26 -28.14 8.07
CA ASP A 78 7.94 -27.63 9.40
C ASP A 78 8.21 -26.13 9.53
N ASN A 79 7.42 -25.46 10.37
CA ASN A 79 7.57 -24.03 10.65
C ASN A 79 8.67 -23.74 11.69
N THR A 80 9.92 -24.06 11.35
CA THR A 80 11.11 -23.76 12.16
C THR A 80 11.78 -22.47 11.71
N GLU A 81 12.53 -21.82 12.61
CA GLU A 81 13.33 -20.63 12.26
C GLU A 81 14.31 -20.94 11.11
N ALA A 82 15.01 -22.07 11.19
CA ALA A 82 15.96 -22.51 10.16
C ALA A 82 15.29 -22.63 8.77
N ASN A 83 14.08 -23.19 8.68
CA ASN A 83 13.36 -23.30 7.42
C ASN A 83 12.91 -21.92 6.89
N ARG A 84 12.47 -21.01 7.79
CA ARG A 84 12.11 -19.64 7.40
C ARG A 84 13.32 -18.84 6.91
N GLN A 85 14.45 -18.99 7.59
CA GLN A 85 15.74 -18.40 7.22
C GLN A 85 16.23 -18.94 5.87
N ALA A 86 16.25 -20.26 5.68
CA ALA A 86 16.65 -20.89 4.43
C ALA A 86 15.77 -20.42 3.25
N TYR A 87 14.46 -20.34 3.46
CA TYR A 87 13.55 -19.79 2.46
C TYR A 87 13.86 -18.32 2.12
N ARG A 88 14.19 -17.47 3.11
CA ARG A 88 14.54 -16.07 2.82
C ARG A 88 15.93 -15.94 2.20
N GLN A 89 16.88 -16.76 2.60
CA GLN A 89 18.20 -16.83 1.98
C GLN A 89 18.09 -17.16 0.51
N LEU A 90 17.34 -18.21 0.15
CA LEU A 90 17.10 -18.58 -1.25
C LEU A 90 16.68 -17.36 -2.10
N LEU A 91 15.71 -16.59 -1.62
CA LEU A 91 15.22 -15.41 -2.32
C LEU A 91 16.25 -14.29 -2.37
N LEU A 92 16.82 -13.92 -1.21
CA LEU A 92 17.65 -12.73 -1.06
C LEU A 92 19.07 -12.88 -1.63
N THR A 93 19.55 -14.10 -1.82
CA THR A 93 20.85 -14.40 -2.44
C THR A 93 20.71 -14.83 -3.90
N THR A 94 19.52 -14.76 -4.50
CA THR A 94 19.34 -15.01 -5.94
C THR A 94 20.18 -13.99 -6.72
N ALA A 95 21.08 -14.48 -7.58
CA ALA A 95 21.95 -13.63 -8.39
C ALA A 95 21.13 -12.84 -9.42
N GLY A 96 21.48 -11.56 -9.62
CA GLY A 96 20.79 -10.68 -10.57
C GLY A 96 19.42 -10.19 -10.10
N LEU A 97 19.00 -10.48 -8.86
CA LEU A 97 17.70 -10.05 -8.34
C LEU A 97 17.52 -8.52 -8.41
N GLY A 98 18.61 -7.78 -8.19
CA GLY A 98 18.66 -6.31 -8.23
C GLY A 98 18.32 -5.67 -9.58
N GLU A 99 18.36 -6.43 -10.67
CA GLU A 99 17.97 -5.96 -12.00
C GLU A 99 16.46 -5.72 -12.10
N TYR A 100 15.68 -6.45 -11.30
CA TYR A 100 14.21 -6.42 -11.33
C TYR A 100 13.60 -5.93 -10.03
N ILE A 101 14.34 -5.96 -8.93
CA ILE A 101 13.85 -5.59 -7.61
C ILE A 101 14.63 -4.36 -7.12
N SER A 102 13.91 -3.32 -6.72
CA SER A 102 14.47 -2.09 -6.16
C SER A 102 14.31 -2.02 -4.64
N GLY A 103 13.38 -2.79 -4.07
CA GLY A 103 13.19 -2.90 -2.63
C GLY A 103 12.64 -4.25 -2.19
N ALA A 104 12.94 -4.67 -0.98
CA ALA A 104 12.38 -5.88 -0.38
C ALA A 104 11.75 -5.56 0.98
N ILE A 105 10.47 -5.88 1.17
CA ILE A 105 9.78 -5.72 2.46
C ILE A 105 10.03 -6.99 3.27
N LEU A 106 10.66 -6.83 4.42
CA LEU A 106 11.03 -7.90 5.34
C LEU A 106 10.05 -7.98 6.51
N PHE A 107 9.98 -9.16 7.12
CA PHE A 107 9.44 -9.33 8.47
C PHE A 107 10.56 -9.07 9.50
N GLU A 108 10.20 -8.73 10.74
CA GLU A 108 11.16 -8.36 11.78
C GLU A 108 12.21 -9.46 12.01
N GLU A 109 11.80 -10.73 12.09
CA GLU A 109 12.73 -11.87 12.21
C GLU A 109 13.80 -11.84 11.10
N THR A 110 13.40 -11.61 9.84
CA THR A 110 14.30 -11.59 8.69
C THR A 110 15.22 -10.38 8.67
N LEU A 111 14.79 -9.21 9.19
CA LEU A 111 15.62 -8.01 9.25
C LEU A 111 16.89 -8.22 10.11
N TYR A 112 16.77 -9.03 11.17
CA TYR A 112 17.86 -9.34 12.09
C TYR A 112 18.59 -10.66 11.78
N GLN A 113 18.11 -11.42 10.80
CA GLN A 113 18.73 -12.68 10.39
C GLN A 113 19.93 -12.47 9.46
N SER A 114 20.77 -13.48 9.45
CA SER A 114 21.87 -13.65 8.51
C SER A 114 21.64 -14.86 7.63
N THR A 115 22.41 -14.97 6.56
CA THR A 115 22.62 -16.20 5.82
C THR A 115 23.34 -17.25 6.68
N THR A 116 23.34 -18.50 6.25
CA THR A 116 24.05 -19.62 6.90
C THR A 116 25.57 -19.41 7.00
N ASP A 117 26.17 -18.62 6.12
CA ASP A 117 27.58 -18.19 6.14
C ASP A 117 27.82 -16.90 6.95
N GLY A 118 26.79 -16.38 7.63
CA GLY A 118 26.91 -15.32 8.63
C GLY A 118 26.72 -13.88 8.12
N LYS A 119 26.50 -13.69 6.81
CA LYS A 119 26.25 -12.37 6.21
C LYS A 119 24.83 -11.91 6.49
N LYS A 120 24.65 -10.67 6.94
CA LYS A 120 23.30 -10.14 7.22
C LYS A 120 22.48 -10.04 5.94
N PHE A 121 21.19 -10.38 6.01
CA PHE A 121 20.30 -10.26 4.86
C PHE A 121 20.18 -8.82 4.33
N VAL A 122 20.23 -7.83 5.21
CA VAL A 122 20.26 -6.41 4.81
C VAL A 122 21.47 -6.06 3.95
N ASP A 123 22.60 -6.74 4.15
CA ASP A 123 23.82 -6.50 3.36
C ASP A 123 23.77 -7.26 2.03
N CYS A 124 23.19 -8.47 1.99
CA CYS A 124 22.88 -9.17 0.74
C CYS A 124 22.01 -8.31 -0.20
N LEU A 125 21.02 -7.61 0.36
CA LEU A 125 20.16 -6.70 -0.39
C LEU A 125 20.93 -5.50 -0.94
N LYS A 126 21.74 -4.84 -0.11
CA LYS A 126 22.54 -3.67 -0.51
C LYS A 126 23.52 -3.99 -1.63
N ASP A 127 24.18 -5.16 -1.58
CA ASP A 127 25.13 -5.59 -2.61
C ASP A 127 24.47 -5.74 -3.99
N GLN A 128 23.16 -5.98 -4.02
CA GLN A 128 22.36 -6.06 -5.25
C GLN A 128 21.62 -4.74 -5.56
N ASN A 129 21.92 -3.63 -4.88
CA ASN A 129 21.18 -2.36 -5.02
C ASN A 129 19.67 -2.48 -4.75
N ILE A 130 19.29 -3.36 -3.83
CA ILE A 130 17.93 -3.54 -3.35
C ILE A 130 17.80 -2.85 -1.99
N MET A 131 16.84 -1.95 -1.88
CA MET A 131 16.57 -1.24 -0.64
C MET A 131 15.91 -2.17 0.40
N PRO A 132 16.41 -2.27 1.64
CA PRO A 132 15.70 -2.99 2.69
C PRO A 132 14.49 -2.18 3.20
N GLY A 133 13.35 -2.84 3.31
CA GLY A 133 12.14 -2.30 3.92
C GLY A 133 11.58 -3.24 5.00
N ILE A 134 10.69 -2.72 5.84
CA ILE A 134 10.21 -3.44 7.02
C ILE A 134 8.70 -3.31 7.18
N LYS A 135 8.01 -4.42 7.47
CA LYS A 135 6.62 -4.38 7.94
C LYS A 135 6.58 -3.96 9.41
N VAL A 136 5.81 -2.92 9.72
CA VAL A 136 5.80 -2.32 11.08
C VAL A 136 4.45 -2.40 11.81
N ASP A 137 3.39 -2.81 11.11
CA ASP A 137 2.09 -3.05 11.72
C ASP A 137 2.09 -4.31 12.59
N LYS A 138 1.22 -4.34 13.60
CA LYS A 138 1.05 -5.48 14.52
C LYS A 138 -0.20 -6.30 14.20
N GLY A 139 -0.68 -6.20 12.97
CA GLY A 139 -1.83 -6.95 12.49
C GLY A 139 -3.17 -6.37 12.91
N LEU A 140 -4.21 -7.09 12.51
CA LEU A 140 -5.60 -6.65 12.58
C LEU A 140 -6.29 -7.18 13.83
N VAL A 141 -7.15 -6.36 14.40
CA VAL A 141 -8.07 -6.74 15.47
C VAL A 141 -9.49 -6.26 15.15
N PRO A 142 -10.52 -6.87 15.73
CA PRO A 142 -11.90 -6.42 15.54
C PRO A 142 -12.05 -4.94 15.92
N LEU A 143 -12.79 -4.19 15.10
CA LEU A 143 -13.14 -2.80 15.37
C LEU A 143 -14.49 -2.75 16.10
N PRO A 144 -14.53 -2.41 17.40
CA PRO A 144 -15.80 -2.32 18.13
C PRO A 144 -16.70 -1.22 17.56
N GLY A 145 -18.02 -1.46 17.55
CA GLY A 145 -19.00 -0.52 16.99
C GLY A 145 -19.01 -0.46 15.46
N SER A 146 -18.32 -1.39 14.81
CA SER A 146 -18.28 -1.55 13.35
C SER A 146 -19.06 -2.80 12.91
N ASN A 147 -19.20 -3.00 11.61
CA ASN A 147 -19.93 -4.13 11.05
C ASN A 147 -19.05 -5.38 10.91
N ASN A 148 -18.48 -5.87 12.02
CA ASN A 148 -17.45 -6.92 12.04
C ASN A 148 -16.22 -6.58 11.20
N GLU A 149 -15.89 -5.30 11.12
CA GLU A 149 -14.71 -4.80 10.43
C GLU A 149 -13.50 -4.88 11.38
N SER A 150 -12.31 -4.70 10.83
CA SER A 150 -11.07 -4.73 11.61
C SER A 150 -10.33 -3.41 11.51
N TRP A 151 -9.51 -3.11 12.50
CA TRP A 151 -8.51 -2.04 12.44
C TRP A 151 -7.13 -2.59 12.73
N CYS A 152 -6.10 -1.83 12.38
CA CYS A 152 -4.72 -2.29 12.47
C CYS A 152 -3.98 -1.67 13.65
N GLN A 153 -3.31 -2.50 14.45
CA GLN A 153 -2.59 -2.08 15.64
C GLN A 153 -1.10 -1.81 15.35
N GLY A 154 -0.43 -1.16 16.30
CA GLY A 154 1.04 -1.07 16.34
C GLY A 154 1.61 0.34 16.48
N LEU A 155 0.78 1.37 16.62
CA LEU A 155 1.23 2.76 16.68
C LEU A 155 1.98 3.05 17.99
N ASP A 156 1.63 2.35 19.07
CA ASP A 156 2.33 2.43 20.34
C ASP A 156 3.77 1.94 20.19
N GLY A 157 4.72 2.81 20.57
CA GLY A 157 6.15 2.57 20.44
C GLY A 157 6.67 2.53 18.99
N LEU A 158 5.86 2.90 17.99
CA LEU A 158 6.26 2.83 16.58
C LEU A 158 7.51 3.67 16.29
N ALA A 159 7.61 4.89 16.83
CA ALA A 159 8.78 5.76 16.62
C ALA A 159 10.09 5.06 17.04
N SER A 160 10.13 4.50 18.24
CA SER A 160 11.30 3.76 18.73
C SER A 160 11.64 2.55 17.87
N ARG A 161 10.62 1.82 17.38
CA ARG A 161 10.84 0.69 16.46
C ARG A 161 11.38 1.16 15.11
N CYS A 162 10.80 2.20 14.51
CA CYS A 162 11.26 2.78 13.25
C CYS A 162 12.72 3.26 13.35
N ALA A 163 13.07 3.94 14.44
CA ALA A 163 14.45 4.36 14.68
C ALA A 163 15.42 3.16 14.75
N GLU A 164 15.02 2.06 15.38
CA GLU A 164 15.86 0.86 15.44
C GLU A 164 15.97 0.14 14.08
N TYR A 165 14.87 0.02 13.34
CA TYR A 165 14.89 -0.53 11.99
C TYR A 165 15.75 0.31 11.03
N TYR A 166 15.71 1.63 11.17
CA TYR A 166 16.56 2.54 10.41
C TYR A 166 18.05 2.27 10.67
N LYS A 167 18.45 2.06 11.94
CA LYS A 167 19.82 1.67 12.31
C LYS A 167 20.22 0.33 11.72
N GLN A 168 19.30 -0.63 11.62
CA GLN A 168 19.56 -1.92 10.98
C GLN A 168 19.64 -1.85 9.45
N GLY A 169 19.29 -0.72 8.84
CA GLY A 169 19.43 -0.49 7.41
C GLY A 169 18.12 -0.47 6.63
N ALA A 170 16.97 -0.57 7.29
CA ALA A 170 15.70 -0.30 6.62
C ALA A 170 15.64 1.17 6.19
N ARG A 171 15.04 1.43 5.03
CA ARG A 171 14.82 2.79 4.50
C ARG A 171 13.38 3.08 4.08
N PHE A 172 12.54 2.05 4.06
CA PHE A 172 11.11 2.21 3.90
C PHE A 172 10.36 1.24 4.81
N ALA A 173 9.11 1.56 5.10
CA ALA A 173 8.26 0.76 5.94
C ALA A 173 6.98 0.39 5.19
N LYS A 174 6.30 -0.66 5.63
CA LYS A 174 4.97 -1.03 5.17
C LYS A 174 4.02 -1.13 6.36
N TRP A 175 2.84 -0.55 6.21
CA TRP A 175 1.74 -0.71 7.15
C TRP A 175 0.52 -1.22 6.42
N PHE A 176 0.12 -2.45 6.76
CA PHE A 176 -1.05 -3.07 6.18
C PHE A 176 -2.32 -2.64 6.91
N VAL A 177 -3.33 -2.13 6.21
CA VAL A 177 -4.69 -2.02 6.77
C VAL A 177 -5.67 -2.75 5.88
N HIS A 178 -6.45 -3.67 6.47
CA HIS A 178 -7.65 -4.15 5.81
C HIS A 178 -8.66 -3.03 5.76
N THR A 179 -8.96 -2.62 4.54
CA THR A 179 -10.01 -1.68 4.23
C THR A 179 -11.09 -2.43 3.46
N LEU A 180 -11.70 -3.40 4.15
CA LEU A 180 -13.14 -3.68 4.08
C LEU A 180 -13.64 -4.65 2.98
N THR A 181 -14.57 -5.52 3.37
CA THR A 181 -15.34 -6.41 2.48
C THR A 181 -16.44 -5.62 1.78
N VAL A 182 -16.56 -5.78 0.45
CA VAL A 182 -17.65 -5.18 -0.33
C VAL A 182 -18.67 -6.29 -0.62
N HIS A 183 -19.87 -6.26 -0.05
CA HIS A 183 -20.92 -7.22 -0.40
C HIS A 183 -22.14 -6.49 -0.99
N VAL A 184 -22.78 -7.08 -1.99
CA VAL A 184 -24.10 -6.65 -2.48
C VAL A 184 -25.08 -7.74 -2.08
N SER A 185 -26.10 -7.43 -1.28
CA SER A 185 -27.12 -8.43 -0.93
C SER A 185 -28.04 -8.67 -2.12
N THR A 186 -27.95 -9.83 -2.76
CA THR A 186 -29.10 -10.41 -3.45
C THR A 186 -30.01 -11.05 -2.40
N ASN A 187 -31.28 -10.65 -2.35
CA ASN A 187 -32.30 -11.24 -1.48
C ASN A 187 -32.42 -12.75 -1.72
N LEU A 188 -31.73 -13.56 -0.91
CA LEU A 188 -31.92 -15.01 -0.85
C LEU A 188 -32.02 -15.43 0.61
N THR A 189 -33.23 -15.79 0.99
CA THR A 189 -33.59 -16.41 2.26
C THR A 189 -32.75 -17.68 2.44
N VAL A 190 -31.83 -17.69 3.41
CA VAL A 190 -31.07 -18.89 3.76
C VAL A 190 -32.00 -19.81 4.55
N ILE A 191 -32.51 -20.85 3.88
CA ILE A 191 -33.14 -21.99 4.53
C ILE A 191 -32.01 -22.86 5.10
N SER A 192 -31.98 -23.00 6.42
CA SER A 192 -31.05 -23.85 7.16
C SER A 192 -31.42 -25.33 6.96
N PHE A 193 -30.44 -26.15 6.55
CA PHE A 193 -30.50 -27.62 6.70
C PHE A 193 -29.21 -28.10 7.38
N PRO A 194 -29.31 -28.86 8.49
CA PRO A 194 -28.13 -29.44 9.12
C PRO A 194 -27.85 -30.86 8.57
N LYS A 195 -26.56 -31.18 8.49
CA LYS A 195 -25.94 -32.52 8.36
C LYS A 195 -25.98 -33.19 6.98
N LEU A 196 -24.83 -33.16 6.30
CA LEU A 196 -24.13 -34.40 5.93
C LEU A 196 -22.63 -34.11 5.78
N LEU A 197 -21.84 -34.70 6.67
CA LEU A 197 -20.39 -34.76 6.58
C LEU A 197 -20.03 -35.98 5.72
N THR A 198 -18.98 -35.87 4.89
CA THR A 198 -17.86 -36.82 4.70
C THR A 198 -17.41 -36.84 3.22
N CYS A 199 -16.09 -36.82 3.04
CA CYS A 199 -15.30 -37.16 1.83
C CYS A 199 -14.67 -35.99 1.05
N TYR A 200 -13.33 -35.97 1.10
CA TYR A 200 -12.34 -35.29 0.24
C TYR A 200 -12.22 -33.75 0.29
N GLY A 201 -10.99 -33.30 0.57
CA GLY A 201 -10.50 -31.97 0.18
C GLY A 201 -10.18 -31.05 1.33
N ILE A 202 -8.89 -30.93 1.64
CA ILE A 202 -8.31 -29.87 2.48
C ILE A 202 -8.56 -28.53 1.78
N LEU A 203 -9.63 -27.84 2.18
CA LEU A 203 -9.82 -26.41 1.97
C LEU A 203 -9.84 -25.76 3.35
N THR A 204 -8.67 -25.56 3.93
CA THR A 204 -8.52 -24.61 5.04
C THR A 204 -8.55 -23.19 4.47
N PHE A 205 -9.73 -22.77 4.03
CA PHE A 205 -10.08 -21.36 4.01
C PHE A 205 -9.84 -20.84 5.43
N SER A 206 -8.84 -19.99 5.60
CA SER A 206 -8.74 -19.16 6.78
C SER A 206 -10.05 -18.39 6.86
N ARG A 207 -10.99 -18.85 7.69
CA ARG A 207 -12.28 -18.19 7.91
C ARG A 207 -12.01 -16.80 8.48
N ARG A 208 -11.74 -15.83 7.60
CA ARG A 208 -12.07 -14.44 7.86
C ARG A 208 -13.59 -14.41 7.81
N THR A 209 -14.20 -14.03 8.91
CA THR A 209 -15.66 -14.00 9.04
C THR A 209 -16.23 -13.08 7.96
N VAL A 210 -16.75 -13.68 6.89
CA VAL A 210 -17.45 -12.95 5.82
C VAL A 210 -18.78 -12.51 6.39
N VAL A 211 -18.90 -11.22 6.66
CA VAL A 211 -20.17 -10.61 7.08
C VAL A 211 -20.64 -9.76 5.93
N SER A 212 -21.81 -10.13 5.41
CA SER A 212 -22.54 -9.42 4.38
C SER A 212 -22.83 -7.99 4.84
N ILE A 213 -22.19 -7.00 4.22
CA ILE A 213 -22.58 -5.59 4.35
C ILE A 213 -23.03 -5.10 2.97
N PRO A 214 -24.35 -4.97 2.71
CA PRO A 214 -24.92 -4.49 1.45
C PRO A 214 -24.44 -3.09 1.01
N CYS A 215 -23.81 -2.35 1.92
CA CYS A 215 -23.58 -0.90 1.83
C CYS A 215 -22.10 -0.53 1.65
N GLY A 216 -21.21 -1.51 1.46
CA GLY A 216 -19.76 -1.28 1.51
C GLY A 216 -19.28 -0.93 2.93
N PRO A 217 -18.07 -0.37 3.06
CA PRO A 217 -17.49 -0.13 4.37
C PRO A 217 -18.22 0.91 5.22
N SER A 218 -18.25 0.69 6.53
CA SER A 218 -18.73 1.69 7.49
C SER A 218 -17.85 2.93 7.46
N ALA A 219 -18.46 4.10 7.70
CA ALA A 219 -17.72 5.36 7.79
C ALA A 219 -16.68 5.33 8.91
N LEU A 220 -16.95 4.59 10.00
CA LEU A 220 -16.02 4.42 11.12
C LEU A 220 -14.76 3.69 10.68
N ALA A 221 -14.89 2.57 9.95
CA ALA A 221 -13.76 1.79 9.50
C ALA A 221 -12.91 2.51 8.45
N VAL A 222 -13.54 3.22 7.49
CA VAL A 222 -12.80 4.06 6.52
C VAL A 222 -11.99 5.13 7.25
N LYS A 223 -12.62 5.83 8.21
CA LYS A 223 -11.96 6.86 8.99
C LYS A 223 -10.80 6.30 9.83
N GLU A 224 -11.02 5.20 10.53
CA GLU A 224 -9.99 4.59 11.38
C GLU A 224 -8.79 4.08 10.56
N ALA A 225 -9.05 3.44 9.41
CA ALA A 225 -8.01 3.01 8.50
C ALA A 225 -7.17 4.19 7.97
N ALA A 226 -7.84 5.23 7.49
CA ALA A 226 -7.19 6.43 6.97
C ALA A 226 -6.40 7.18 8.05
N TRP A 227 -6.97 7.32 9.25
CA TRP A 227 -6.31 7.95 10.39
C TRP A 227 -5.08 7.16 10.85
N GLY A 228 -5.21 5.83 10.95
CA GLY A 228 -4.10 4.93 11.31
C GLY A 228 -2.95 5.02 10.33
N LEU A 229 -3.24 4.95 9.02
CA LEU A 229 -2.25 5.10 7.95
C LEU A 229 -1.55 6.46 7.99
N ALA A 230 -2.29 7.54 8.26
CA ALA A 230 -1.71 8.88 8.31
C ALA A 230 -0.76 9.07 9.50
N ARG A 231 -1.15 8.59 10.69
CA ARG A 231 -0.25 8.62 11.87
C ARG A 231 0.98 7.76 11.65
N TYR A 232 0.81 6.56 11.09
CA TYR A 232 1.92 5.70 10.71
C TYR A 232 2.89 6.42 9.76
N ALA A 233 2.37 7.02 8.69
CA ALA A 233 3.19 7.67 7.67
C ALA A 233 4.00 8.83 8.24
N SER A 234 3.38 9.67 9.07
CA SER A 234 4.06 10.76 9.77
C SER A 234 5.17 10.23 10.70
N ILE A 235 4.88 9.24 11.54
CA ILE A 235 5.88 8.66 12.47
C ILE A 235 7.03 8.00 11.68
N ALA A 236 6.75 7.30 10.58
CA ALA A 236 7.77 6.69 9.75
C ALA A 236 8.71 7.74 9.14
N GLN A 237 8.16 8.83 8.60
CA GLN A 237 8.96 9.92 8.02
C GLN A 237 9.84 10.63 9.06
N ASP A 238 9.31 10.87 10.27
CA ASP A 238 10.09 11.45 11.38
C ASP A 238 11.27 10.57 11.80
N ASN A 239 11.25 9.28 11.44
CA ASN A 239 12.30 8.30 11.74
C ASN A 239 13.05 7.81 10.49
N GLY A 240 12.98 8.56 9.38
CA GLY A 240 13.79 8.31 8.18
C GLY A 240 13.35 7.12 7.32
N LEU A 241 12.11 6.63 7.51
CA LEU A 241 11.55 5.55 6.70
C LEU A 241 10.47 6.08 5.76
N VAL A 242 10.61 5.83 4.45
CA VAL A 242 9.55 6.08 3.47
C VAL A 242 8.35 5.19 3.78
N PRO A 243 7.15 5.72 4.07
CA PRO A 243 5.98 4.89 4.31
C PRO A 243 5.36 4.40 3.00
N ILE A 244 5.15 3.09 2.89
CA ILE A 244 4.23 2.49 1.92
C ILE A 244 2.82 2.50 2.53
N VAL A 245 1.94 3.30 1.94
CA VAL A 245 0.54 3.44 2.34
C VAL A 245 -0.30 2.40 1.59
N GLU A 246 -0.86 1.43 2.33
CA GLU A 246 -1.56 0.25 1.80
C GLU A 246 -3.00 0.16 2.36
N PRO A 247 -3.96 0.96 1.85
CA PRO A 247 -5.38 0.78 2.14
C PRO A 247 -5.95 -0.30 1.20
N GLU A 248 -5.79 -1.58 1.56
CA GLU A 248 -6.28 -2.68 0.74
C GLU A 248 -7.80 -2.80 0.82
N ILE A 249 -8.47 -2.81 -0.33
CA ILE A 249 -9.90 -3.13 -0.42
C ILE A 249 -10.06 -4.59 -0.79
N LEU A 250 -10.83 -5.33 0.00
CA LEU A 250 -11.01 -6.76 -0.18
C LEU A 250 -11.87 -7.08 -1.39
N LEU A 251 -11.50 -8.15 -2.07
CA LEU A 251 -12.23 -8.68 -3.22
C LEU A 251 -13.40 -9.57 -2.83
N ASP A 252 -13.59 -9.90 -1.55
CA ASP A 252 -14.66 -10.81 -1.12
C ASP A 252 -16.06 -10.24 -1.48
N GLY A 253 -16.94 -11.08 -2.05
CA GLY A 253 -18.33 -10.75 -2.42
C GLY A 253 -18.66 -10.78 -3.93
N ASP A 254 -19.95 -10.62 -4.27
CA ASP A 254 -20.52 -10.62 -5.64
C ASP A 254 -20.75 -9.18 -6.18
N HIS A 255 -19.86 -8.24 -5.85
CA HIS A 255 -19.98 -6.86 -6.30
C HIS A 255 -19.34 -6.65 -7.68
N GLY A 256 -19.96 -5.82 -8.52
CA GLY A 256 -19.39 -5.42 -9.82
C GLY A 256 -18.23 -4.44 -9.68
N ILE A 257 -17.44 -4.30 -10.77
CA ILE A 257 -16.26 -3.43 -10.80
C ILE A 257 -16.55 -1.96 -10.50
N GLU A 258 -17.71 -1.45 -10.91
CA GLU A 258 -18.15 -0.07 -10.64
C GLU A 258 -18.33 0.19 -9.15
N ARG A 259 -18.82 -0.82 -8.42
CA ARG A 259 -18.97 -0.72 -6.97
C ARG A 259 -17.61 -0.69 -6.28
N THR A 260 -16.65 -1.48 -6.76
CA THR A 260 -15.26 -1.42 -6.29
C THR A 260 -14.64 -0.06 -6.54
N LEU A 261 -14.87 0.54 -7.72
CA LEU A 261 -14.39 1.88 -8.06
C LEU A 261 -14.95 2.93 -7.09
N GLU A 262 -16.27 2.93 -6.85
CA GLU A 262 -16.92 3.87 -5.94
C GLU A 262 -16.35 3.79 -4.51
N VAL A 263 -16.20 2.57 -3.99
CA VAL A 263 -15.63 2.33 -2.65
C VAL A 263 -14.16 2.77 -2.61
N ALA A 264 -13.38 2.41 -3.63
CA ALA A 264 -11.98 2.80 -3.72
C ALA A 264 -11.80 4.31 -3.74
N GLU A 265 -12.60 5.03 -4.52
CA GLU A 265 -12.56 6.48 -4.54
C GLU A 265 -12.84 7.11 -3.18
N LYS A 266 -13.84 6.61 -2.45
CA LYS A 266 -14.19 7.10 -1.11
C LYS A 266 -13.06 6.86 -0.12
N VAL A 267 -12.51 5.64 -0.10
CA VAL A 267 -11.40 5.25 0.78
C VAL A 267 -10.16 6.10 0.51
N TRP A 268 -9.72 6.16 -0.75
CA TRP A 268 -8.52 6.89 -1.13
C TRP A 268 -8.65 8.40 -0.88
N SER A 269 -9.84 8.97 -1.05
CA SER A 269 -10.11 10.37 -0.69
C SER A 269 -9.88 10.65 0.79
N GLU A 270 -10.38 9.77 1.67
CA GLU A 270 -10.24 9.91 3.12
C GLU A 270 -8.77 9.72 3.57
N VAL A 271 -8.07 8.77 2.95
CA VAL A 271 -6.63 8.52 3.18
C VAL A 271 -5.81 9.78 2.89
N PHE A 272 -5.96 10.37 1.71
CA PHE A 272 -5.20 11.59 1.38
C PHE A 272 -5.61 12.80 2.22
N PHE A 273 -6.88 12.90 2.60
CA PHE A 273 -7.33 13.92 3.55
C PHE A 273 -6.56 13.81 4.87
N TYR A 274 -6.50 12.64 5.49
CA TYR A 274 -5.80 12.49 6.77
C TYR A 274 -4.27 12.51 6.63
N LEU A 275 -3.69 12.05 5.53
CA LEU A 275 -2.26 12.22 5.25
C LEU A 275 -1.88 13.71 5.25
N ALA A 276 -2.69 14.55 4.59
CA ALA A 276 -2.50 16.00 4.60
C ALA A 276 -2.68 16.61 6.01
N GLN A 277 -3.70 16.18 6.77
CA GLN A 277 -3.91 16.65 8.15
C GLN A 277 -2.74 16.30 9.09
N ASN A 278 -2.00 15.22 8.80
CA ASN A 278 -0.83 14.79 9.57
C ASN A 278 0.50 15.32 8.99
N ASN A 279 0.46 16.30 8.07
CA ASN A 279 1.63 16.91 7.45
C ASN A 279 2.59 15.91 6.77
N VAL A 280 2.05 14.83 6.21
CA VAL A 280 2.87 13.83 5.50
C VAL A 280 3.43 14.41 4.20
N LEU A 281 4.74 14.26 3.99
CA LEU A 281 5.42 14.66 2.76
C LEU A 281 5.11 13.68 1.63
N PHE A 282 4.31 14.07 0.65
CA PHE A 282 3.83 13.17 -0.42
C PHE A 282 4.94 12.74 -1.39
N GLU A 283 5.96 13.56 -1.60
CA GLU A 283 7.15 13.22 -2.38
C GLU A 283 7.99 12.11 -1.74
N GLY A 284 7.78 11.87 -0.44
CA GLY A 284 8.46 10.86 0.36
C GLY A 284 7.56 9.72 0.81
N ILE A 285 6.48 9.40 0.08
CA ILE A 285 5.65 8.20 0.30
C ILE A 285 5.66 7.28 -0.94
N LEU A 286 5.21 6.05 -0.75
CA LEU A 286 4.82 5.14 -1.83
C LEU A 286 3.42 4.62 -1.57
N LEU A 287 2.69 4.25 -2.62
CA LEU A 287 1.36 3.67 -2.48
C LEU A 287 1.38 2.19 -2.83
N LYS A 288 0.55 1.41 -2.15
CA LYS A 288 0.29 0.02 -2.48
C LYS A 288 -1.22 -0.27 -2.54
N PRO A 289 -1.89 0.15 -3.63
CA PRO A 289 -3.32 -0.09 -3.81
C PRO A 289 -3.60 -1.54 -4.22
N SER A 290 -4.81 -2.00 -3.94
CA SER A 290 -5.43 -3.08 -4.71
C SER A 290 -5.86 -2.58 -6.10
N MET A 291 -5.90 -3.49 -7.07
CA MET A 291 -6.55 -3.19 -8.36
C MET A 291 -8.06 -3.06 -8.17
N VAL A 292 -8.70 -2.25 -9.01
CA VAL A 292 -10.15 -2.16 -9.07
C VAL A 292 -10.65 -3.31 -9.92
N THR A 293 -11.15 -4.36 -9.28
CA THR A 293 -11.71 -5.54 -9.93
C THR A 293 -13.12 -5.82 -9.43
N PRO A 294 -13.93 -6.62 -10.16
CA PRO A 294 -15.10 -7.23 -9.56
C PRO A 294 -14.73 -8.09 -8.36
N GLY A 295 -15.71 -8.35 -7.51
CA GLY A 295 -15.56 -9.25 -6.39
C GLY A 295 -15.26 -10.69 -6.84
N ALA A 296 -14.66 -11.46 -5.95
CA ALA A 296 -14.22 -12.82 -6.21
C ALA A 296 -15.37 -13.74 -6.63
N GLU A 297 -16.55 -13.51 -6.05
CA GLU A 297 -17.79 -14.27 -6.30
C GLU A 297 -18.60 -13.69 -7.46
N HIS A 298 -18.13 -12.58 -8.08
CA HIS A 298 -18.85 -11.96 -9.18
C HIS A 298 -18.91 -12.86 -10.40
N LYS A 299 -20.14 -13.02 -10.93
CA LYS A 299 -20.43 -13.93 -12.05
C LYS A 299 -19.65 -13.58 -13.32
N GLU A 300 -19.50 -12.29 -13.59
CA GLU A 300 -18.78 -11.80 -14.76
C GLU A 300 -17.36 -11.41 -14.36
N LYS A 301 -16.36 -11.98 -15.05
CA LYS A 301 -14.98 -11.54 -14.91
C LYS A 301 -14.75 -10.32 -15.79
N ALA A 302 -14.13 -9.28 -15.22
CA ALA A 302 -13.73 -8.12 -15.98
C ALA A 302 -12.52 -8.45 -16.86
N SER A 303 -12.46 -7.86 -18.06
CA SER A 303 -11.26 -7.94 -18.89
C SER A 303 -10.09 -7.20 -18.20
N PRO A 304 -8.85 -7.60 -18.47
CA PRO A 304 -7.67 -6.86 -18.01
C PRO A 304 -7.75 -5.37 -18.36
N GLU A 305 -8.28 -5.06 -19.55
CA GLU A 305 -8.56 -3.71 -20.00
C GLU A 305 -9.47 -2.91 -19.08
N ALA A 306 -10.62 -3.48 -18.73
CA ALA A 306 -11.57 -2.84 -17.84
C ALA A 306 -10.95 -2.61 -16.46
N ILE A 307 -10.24 -3.61 -15.92
CA ILE A 307 -9.54 -3.49 -14.63
C ILE A 307 -8.52 -2.36 -14.66
N ALA A 308 -7.71 -2.27 -15.73
CA ALA A 308 -6.74 -1.20 -15.88
C ALA A 308 -7.41 0.17 -15.98
N GLU A 309 -8.46 0.30 -16.79
CA GLU A 309 -9.19 1.57 -16.97
C GLU A 309 -9.79 2.08 -15.65
N HIS A 310 -10.44 1.21 -14.89
CA HIS A 310 -11.05 1.57 -13.60
C HIS A 310 -9.99 1.89 -12.55
N THR A 311 -8.93 1.08 -12.47
CA THR A 311 -7.81 1.33 -11.54
C THR A 311 -7.15 2.68 -11.83
N LEU A 312 -6.87 2.96 -13.11
CA LEU A 312 -6.26 4.23 -13.51
C LEU A 312 -7.19 5.43 -13.30
N THR A 313 -8.50 5.23 -13.50
CA THR A 313 -9.52 6.25 -13.21
C THR A 313 -9.52 6.61 -11.73
N MET A 314 -9.52 5.61 -10.84
CA MET A 314 -9.42 5.81 -9.40
C MET A 314 -8.15 6.59 -9.02
N LEU A 315 -7.00 6.13 -9.51
CA LEU A 315 -5.70 6.75 -9.19
C LEU A 315 -5.65 8.21 -9.67
N ARG A 316 -6.09 8.50 -10.90
CA ARG A 316 -6.12 9.87 -11.43
C ARG A 316 -7.05 10.80 -10.67
N ARG A 317 -8.16 10.28 -10.15
CA ARG A 317 -9.15 11.08 -9.40
C ARG A 317 -8.71 11.36 -7.95
N ARG A 318 -7.88 10.51 -7.35
CA ARG A 318 -7.61 10.54 -5.90
C ARG A 318 -6.15 10.72 -5.50
N VAL A 319 -5.19 10.36 -6.35
CA VAL A 319 -3.76 10.41 -6.01
C VAL A 319 -3.14 11.72 -6.51
N PRO A 320 -2.57 12.56 -5.63
CA PRO A 320 -1.82 13.74 -6.02
C PRO A 320 -0.57 13.39 -6.85
N PRO A 321 -0.20 14.20 -7.85
CA PRO A 321 0.96 13.94 -8.72
C PRO A 321 2.32 14.03 -8.01
N ALA A 322 2.36 14.54 -6.78
CA ALA A 322 3.57 14.58 -5.96
C ALA A 322 4.06 13.18 -5.53
N VAL A 323 3.16 12.18 -5.53
CA VAL A 323 3.51 10.80 -5.14
C VAL A 323 4.43 10.18 -6.20
N PRO A 324 5.62 9.68 -5.82
CA PRO A 324 6.63 9.22 -6.77
C PRO A 324 6.36 7.82 -7.35
N GLY A 325 5.61 6.97 -6.66
CA GLY A 325 5.43 5.58 -7.08
C GLY A 325 4.20 4.88 -6.52
N ILE A 326 3.64 3.99 -7.36
CA ILE A 326 2.47 3.15 -7.05
C ILE A 326 2.88 1.70 -7.31
N MET A 327 2.84 0.89 -6.25
CA MET A 327 3.31 -0.50 -6.20
C MET A 327 2.10 -1.41 -6.02
N VAL A 328 1.44 -1.80 -7.10
CA VAL A 328 0.14 -2.49 -7.03
C VAL A 328 0.24 -3.87 -6.37
N LEU A 329 -0.72 -4.20 -5.50
CA LEU A 329 -0.81 -5.51 -4.87
C LEU A 329 -1.10 -6.60 -5.92
N SER A 330 -0.32 -7.68 -5.88
CA SER A 330 -0.26 -8.71 -6.90
C SER A 330 -1.16 -9.92 -6.65
N SER A 331 -2.18 -9.83 -5.79
CA SER A 331 -3.09 -10.94 -5.48
C SER A 331 -3.84 -11.52 -6.69
N LEU A 332 -3.66 -10.94 -7.89
CA LEU A 332 -4.26 -11.35 -9.17
C LEU A 332 -3.21 -11.52 -10.29
N LEU A 333 -2.01 -12.03 -10.00
CA LEU A 333 -0.90 -12.20 -10.97
C LEU A 333 -1.28 -12.87 -12.30
N GLU A 334 -2.22 -13.83 -12.30
CA GLU A 334 -2.68 -14.48 -13.52
C GLU A 334 -3.32 -13.51 -14.53
N GLN A 335 -3.91 -12.39 -14.07
CA GLN A 335 -4.53 -11.38 -14.95
C GLN A 335 -3.51 -10.34 -15.46
N ILE A 336 -2.42 -10.12 -14.72
CA ILE A 336 -1.43 -9.06 -14.98
C ILE A 336 -0.47 -9.40 -16.12
N MET A 337 -0.22 -10.69 -16.39
CA MET A 337 0.66 -11.08 -17.50
C MET A 337 0.16 -10.57 -18.86
N SER A 338 -1.14 -10.29 -19.03
CA SER A 338 -1.68 -9.65 -20.24
C SER A 338 -1.57 -8.10 -20.26
N LEU A 339 -1.39 -7.46 -19.09
CA LEU A 339 -1.37 -6.00 -18.91
C LEU A 339 -0.02 -5.34 -19.25
N GLN A 340 1.05 -6.12 -19.30
CA GLN A 340 2.43 -5.62 -19.45
C GLN A 340 2.61 -4.76 -20.72
N ASN A 341 2.01 -5.17 -21.85
CA ASN A 341 2.11 -4.43 -23.11
C ASN A 341 1.33 -3.10 -23.11
N ARG A 342 0.33 -2.92 -22.24
CA ARG A 342 -0.53 -1.72 -22.19
C ARG A 342 -0.13 -0.77 -21.07
N ILE A 343 0.40 -1.25 -19.95
CA ILE A 343 1.11 -0.40 -18.97
C ILE A 343 2.28 0.30 -19.66
N LYS A 344 2.97 -0.38 -20.57
CA LYS A 344 4.01 0.19 -21.44
C LYS A 344 3.48 1.32 -22.34
N LYS A 345 2.30 1.14 -22.95
CA LYS A 345 1.61 2.16 -23.77
C LYS A 345 1.13 3.35 -22.92
N PHE A 346 0.72 3.09 -21.69
CA PHE A 346 0.24 4.07 -20.72
C PHE A 346 1.37 4.92 -20.10
N TYR A 347 2.52 4.32 -19.76
CA TYR A 347 3.69 5.06 -19.31
C TYR A 347 4.15 6.06 -20.39
N ASN A 348 4.08 5.68 -21.66
CA ASN A 348 4.35 6.56 -22.79
C ASN A 348 3.27 7.66 -22.98
N LEU A 349 2.01 7.38 -22.61
CA LEU A 349 0.91 8.35 -22.68
C LEU A 349 0.94 9.36 -21.53
N ILE A 350 1.22 8.92 -20.30
CA ILE A 350 1.56 9.83 -19.20
C ILE A 350 2.80 10.63 -19.60
N SER A 351 3.81 9.97 -20.17
CA SER A 351 5.05 10.61 -20.60
C SER A 351 4.89 11.70 -21.66
N SER A 352 3.75 11.75 -22.34
CA SER A 352 3.44 12.71 -23.41
C SER A 352 2.31 13.68 -23.07
N ALA A 353 1.47 13.37 -22.08
CA ALA A 353 0.27 14.15 -21.73
C ALA A 353 0.41 15.02 -20.47
N VAL A 354 1.46 14.85 -19.67
CA VAL A 354 1.80 15.80 -18.59
C VAL A 354 3.08 16.54 -19.01
N PRO A 355 3.13 17.87 -18.94
CA PRO A 355 4.36 18.58 -19.21
C PRO A 355 5.42 18.12 -18.19
N PHE A 356 6.41 17.36 -18.68
CA PHE A 356 7.84 17.43 -18.32
C PHE A 356 8.21 17.57 -16.82
N TRP A 357 7.51 16.93 -15.87
CA TRP A 357 7.75 17.11 -14.43
C TRP A 357 8.03 15.81 -13.65
N TRP A 358 7.72 14.62 -14.17
CA TRP A 358 8.25 13.33 -13.66
C TRP A 358 9.55 13.04 -14.44
N ALA A 359 10.69 13.27 -13.81
CA ALA A 359 11.97 13.48 -14.49
C ALA A 359 12.53 12.26 -15.26
N VAL A 360 12.95 12.50 -16.50
CA VAL A 360 14.28 12.10 -17.01
C VAL A 360 14.86 13.32 -17.75
N ARG A 361 15.81 14.03 -17.13
CA ARG A 361 16.76 14.88 -17.87
C ARG A 361 17.92 13.99 -18.29
N GLY A 362 17.97 13.60 -19.56
CA GLY A 362 19.20 13.13 -20.20
C GLY A 362 20.01 14.33 -20.66
N GLY A 363 21.20 14.52 -20.11
CA GLY A 363 22.18 15.45 -20.65
C GLY A 363 23.09 14.75 -21.67
N GLY A 364 23.54 15.49 -22.68
CA GLY A 364 24.73 15.20 -23.47
C GLY A 364 24.47 14.64 -24.88
N ASP A 365 24.86 15.43 -25.88
CA ASP A 365 24.89 15.12 -27.31
C ASP A 365 25.54 13.78 -27.66
N SER A 366 24.87 12.97 -28.50
CA SER A 366 25.48 12.22 -29.61
C SER A 366 24.42 11.53 -30.48
N LYS A 367 24.72 11.44 -31.78
CA LYS A 367 23.85 11.06 -32.92
C LYS A 367 23.24 9.63 -32.83
N PRO A 368 22.18 9.33 -33.62
CA PRO A 368 21.49 8.05 -33.56
C PRO A 368 22.16 7.03 -34.48
N GLU A 369 22.57 5.89 -33.92
CA GLU A 369 22.88 4.69 -34.68
C GLU A 369 21.79 3.65 -34.40
N ARG A 370 21.21 3.11 -35.48
CA ARG A 370 20.18 2.07 -35.45
C ARG A 370 20.90 0.74 -35.27
N ASP A 371 20.43 -0.11 -34.36
CA ASP A 371 20.18 -1.55 -34.61
C ASP A 371 19.54 -2.25 -33.40
N GLU A 372 18.59 -3.13 -33.73
CA GLU A 372 17.88 -4.20 -32.98
C GLU A 372 17.00 -3.91 -31.72
N PRO A 373 15.81 -4.55 -31.61
CA PRO A 373 14.87 -4.32 -30.52
C PRO A 373 15.24 -5.18 -29.30
N VAL A 374 16.14 -4.68 -28.45
CA VAL A 374 16.31 -5.25 -27.11
C VAL A 374 15.02 -4.99 -26.31
N SER A 375 14.27 -6.06 -26.08
CA SER A 375 13.02 -6.06 -25.30
C SER A 375 13.30 -5.74 -23.84
N LYS A 376 13.33 -4.45 -23.49
CA LYS A 376 13.32 -3.99 -22.09
C LYS A 376 11.90 -4.14 -21.51
N PRO A 377 11.68 -4.89 -20.42
CA PRO A 377 10.39 -4.91 -19.73
C PRO A 377 10.24 -3.62 -18.90
N LEU A 378 9.20 -2.85 -19.21
CA LEU A 378 8.79 -1.63 -18.51
C LEU A 378 7.45 -1.90 -17.82
N ALA A 379 7.50 -2.23 -16.53
CA ALA A 379 6.45 -2.03 -15.52
C ALA A 379 6.92 -2.64 -14.17
N CYS A 380 6.81 -1.89 -13.08
CA CYS A 380 7.11 -2.30 -11.71
C CYS A 380 6.10 -3.33 -11.17
N VAL A 381 6.06 -4.55 -11.73
CA VAL A 381 5.38 -5.72 -11.17
C VAL A 381 6.05 -6.97 -11.73
N PHE A 382 6.81 -7.72 -10.92
CA PHE A 382 7.12 -9.11 -11.24
C PHE A 382 7.14 -9.96 -9.98
N LEU A 383 6.20 -10.91 -9.91
CA LEU A 383 6.38 -12.17 -9.21
C LEU A 383 6.43 -13.25 -10.29
N LEU A 384 7.60 -13.89 -10.36
CA LEU A 384 7.97 -15.16 -10.98
C LEU A 384 7.90 -15.27 -12.52
N CYS A 385 9.04 -15.72 -13.05
CA CYS A 385 9.34 -16.02 -14.43
C CYS A 385 8.68 -17.34 -14.86
N PRO A 386 7.80 -17.39 -15.89
CA PRO A 386 7.50 -18.62 -16.59
C PRO A 386 8.44 -18.71 -17.80
N GLY A 387 9.44 -19.59 -17.71
CA GLY A 387 10.28 -19.92 -18.85
C GLY A 387 11.74 -20.18 -18.49
N SER A 388 12.02 -21.35 -17.92
CA SER A 388 13.26 -22.06 -18.23
C SER A 388 12.88 -23.37 -18.92
N PRO A 389 13.54 -23.75 -20.02
CA PRO A 389 13.34 -25.06 -20.63
C PRO A 389 13.66 -26.15 -19.61
N GLU A 390 12.91 -27.24 -19.68
CA GLU A 390 12.96 -28.42 -18.82
C GLU A 390 14.39 -28.74 -18.32
N LEU A 391 14.63 -28.52 -17.02
CA LEU A 391 15.72 -29.23 -16.33
C LEU A 391 15.11 -30.51 -15.79
N GLY A 392 15.49 -31.62 -16.43
CA GLY A 392 15.05 -32.96 -16.10
C GLY A 392 15.35 -33.33 -14.65
N ALA A 393 14.52 -34.22 -14.12
CA ALA A 393 14.62 -34.76 -12.78
C ALA A 393 15.82 -35.73 -12.64
N GLU A 394 17.06 -35.25 -12.73
CA GLU A 394 18.27 -36.04 -12.49
C GLU A 394 19.44 -35.20 -11.94
N ASP A 395 19.25 -34.47 -10.83
CA ASP A 395 20.40 -33.85 -10.12
C ASP A 395 20.27 -33.82 -8.58
N MET A 396 19.33 -34.58 -8.01
CA MET A 396 19.22 -34.81 -6.55
C MET A 396 19.67 -36.23 -6.16
N ALA A 397 20.68 -36.76 -6.86
CA ALA A 397 21.30 -38.03 -6.54
C ALA A 397 22.81 -37.97 -6.83
N GLY A 398 23.58 -37.48 -5.87
CA GLY A 398 25.00 -37.81 -5.79
C GLY A 398 25.91 -36.66 -5.36
N ALA A 399 26.29 -36.65 -4.09
CA ALA A 399 27.69 -36.70 -3.70
C ALA A 399 27.78 -37.05 -2.19
N PRO A 400 28.78 -37.84 -1.76
CA PRO A 400 29.13 -37.96 -0.34
C PRO A 400 29.56 -36.63 0.28
#